data_AF-A0A2G8JRE9-F1
#
_entry.id   AF-A0A2G8JRE9-F1
#
_cell.length_a   1.000
_cell.length_b   1.000
_cell.length_c   1.000
_cell.angle_alpha   90.00
_cell.angle_beta   90.00
_cell.angle_gamma   90.00
#
_symmetry.space_group_name_H-M   'P 1'
#
loop_
_entity.id
_entity.type
_entity.pdbx_description
1 polymer ?
#
loop_
_entity_poly.entity_id
_entity_poly.type
_entity_poly.pdbx_seq_one_letter_code
_entity_poly.pdbx_strand_id
1 'polypeptide(L)'
;IQQYYIKCMNVNSTVNSSHNLMLRFDNRSRTLDGTEFIYILDPEVSDVDPKKSIFSGGNTLTITGARLNIIMRPQIVFTVDNQESTKICEIIDAGKMICPSPSLNFTQTRGKRADEAGGLVDVGFLMDGVTELLTWSIDNEETFQYVQDPEYDQFDGGVSKYDGSPSLLILKSKLIPFKKMKVNKDPVTTHQ
;
A
#
# COMPACT_ATOMS: atom_id res chain seq x y z
N ILE A 1 27.84 20.36 -13.19
CA ILE A 1 27.22 20.04 -11.88
C ILE A 1 27.98 18.82 -11.35
N GLN A 2 28.74 18.95 -10.26
CA GLN A 2 29.39 17.80 -9.63
C GLN A 2 28.34 16.97 -8.88
N GLN A 3 28.30 15.66 -9.14
CA GLN A 3 27.53 14.71 -8.33
C GLN A 3 28.38 14.31 -7.12
N TYR A 4 27.89 14.63 -5.93
CA TYR A 4 28.55 14.33 -4.65
C TYR A 4 28.17 12.96 -4.06
N TYR A 5 27.54 12.09 -4.85
CA TYR A 5 27.09 10.77 -4.40
C TYR A 5 27.29 9.71 -5.48
N ILE A 6 27.50 8.46 -5.04
CA ILE A 6 27.57 7.28 -5.89
C ILE A 6 26.32 6.46 -5.59
N LYS A 7 25.62 6.03 -6.65
CA LYS A 7 24.47 5.13 -6.55
C LYS A 7 24.84 3.80 -7.17
N CYS A 8 24.70 2.73 -6.40
CA CYS A 8 24.84 1.34 -6.85
C CYS A 8 23.61 0.54 -6.44
N MET A 9 23.44 -0.62 -7.07
CA MET A 9 22.50 -1.65 -6.61
C MET A 9 23.33 -2.76 -5.98
N ASN A 10 22.93 -3.22 -4.80
CA ASN A 10 23.52 -4.36 -4.13
C ASN A 10 23.27 -5.64 -4.94
N VAL A 11 24.15 -6.63 -4.75
CA VAL A 11 23.89 -7.99 -5.22
C VAL A 11 22.98 -8.71 -4.23
N ASN A 12 22.33 -9.78 -4.68
CA ASN A 12 21.54 -10.64 -3.79
C ASN A 12 22.45 -11.39 -2.80
N SER A 13 21.93 -11.67 -1.61
CA SER A 13 22.57 -12.52 -0.61
C SER A 13 21.51 -13.37 0.05
N THR A 14 21.74 -14.68 0.13
CA THR A 14 20.83 -15.63 0.79
C THR A 14 21.20 -15.88 2.25
N VAL A 15 22.23 -15.20 2.75
CA VAL A 15 22.76 -15.37 4.11
C VAL A 15 22.98 -14.03 4.79
N ASN A 16 22.77 -14.02 6.10
CA ASN A 16 23.13 -12.89 6.95
C ASN A 16 24.64 -12.72 6.94
N SER A 17 25.12 -11.56 6.51
CA SER A 17 26.55 -11.28 6.43
C SER A 17 26.82 -9.79 6.58
N SER A 18 27.97 -9.47 7.17
CA SER A 18 28.44 -8.08 7.30
C SER A 18 29.68 -7.89 6.44
N HIS A 19 29.72 -6.81 5.67
CA HIS A 19 30.79 -6.51 4.73
C HIS A 19 31.28 -5.08 4.90
N ASN A 20 32.60 -4.91 4.87
CA ASN A 20 33.19 -3.58 4.75
C ASN A 20 32.94 -3.03 3.34
N LEU A 21 32.40 -1.82 3.25
CA LEU A 21 32.21 -1.16 1.97
C LEU A 21 33.54 -0.65 1.44
N MET A 22 33.99 -1.21 0.32
CA MET A 22 35.20 -0.77 -0.37
C MET A 22 34.84 -0.21 -1.74
N LEU A 23 35.23 1.03 -1.97
CA LEU A 23 35.13 1.69 -3.25
C LEU A 23 36.50 1.63 -3.95
N ARG A 24 36.53 1.08 -5.16
CA ARG A 24 37.74 1.01 -5.98
C ARG A 24 37.58 1.87 -7.23
N PHE A 25 38.45 2.87 -7.37
CA PHE A 25 38.62 3.66 -8.59
C PHE A 25 40.01 3.41 -9.15
N ASP A 26 40.08 2.91 -10.37
CA ASP A 26 41.31 2.46 -11.01
C ASP A 26 42.07 1.47 -10.12
N ASN A 27 43.34 1.77 -9.80
CA ASN A 27 44.18 0.96 -8.93
C ASN A 27 44.24 1.47 -7.48
N ARG A 28 43.24 2.29 -7.07
CA ARG A 28 43.14 2.83 -5.70
C ARG A 28 41.84 2.37 -5.06
N SER A 29 41.93 1.88 -3.83
CA SER A 29 40.78 1.53 -3.00
C SER A 29 40.65 2.46 -1.80
N ARG A 30 39.41 2.71 -1.40
CA ARG A 30 39.06 3.37 -0.14
C ARG A 30 37.99 2.52 0.53
N THR A 31 38.25 2.12 1.76
CA THR A 31 37.26 1.47 2.61
C THR A 31 36.51 2.54 3.39
N LEU A 32 35.21 2.37 3.54
CA LEU A 32 34.40 3.20 4.43
C LEU A 32 34.59 2.70 5.86
N ASP A 33 35.37 3.43 6.65
CA ASP A 33 35.66 3.04 8.03
C ASP A 33 34.46 3.32 8.95
N GLY A 34 34.18 2.38 9.86
CA GLY A 34 33.13 2.54 10.88
C GLY A 34 31.70 2.35 10.37
N THR A 35 31.50 1.94 9.13
CA THR A 35 30.18 1.56 8.58
C THR A 35 30.29 0.25 7.82
N GLU A 36 29.56 -0.76 8.30
CA GLU A 36 29.43 -2.03 7.59
C GLU A 36 28.10 -2.08 6.82
N PHE A 37 28.11 -2.75 5.68
CA PHE A 37 26.89 -3.13 4.97
C PHE A 37 26.45 -4.51 5.47
N ILE A 38 25.23 -4.58 6.00
CA ILE A 38 24.70 -5.79 6.61
C ILE A 38 23.57 -6.34 5.72
N TYR A 39 23.80 -7.52 5.18
CA TYR A 39 22.75 -8.35 4.59
C TYR A 39 22.00 -9.07 5.71
N ILE A 40 20.69 -9.06 5.62
CA ILE A 40 19.76 -9.79 6.48
C ILE A 40 18.75 -10.52 5.61
N LEU A 41 18.06 -11.50 6.19
CA LEU A 41 17.02 -12.28 5.51
C LEU A 41 15.91 -11.38 4.92
N ASP A 42 15.35 -11.86 3.81
CA ASP A 42 14.27 -11.20 3.07
C ASP A 42 13.07 -10.83 3.96
N PRO A 43 12.32 -9.77 3.63
CA PRO A 43 11.07 -9.46 4.31
C PRO A 43 10.05 -10.60 4.14
N GLU A 44 9.21 -10.78 5.15
CA GLU A 44 8.06 -11.70 5.10
C GLU A 44 6.77 -10.90 5.22
N VAL A 45 5.74 -11.28 4.47
CA VAL A 45 4.38 -10.79 4.64
C VAL A 45 3.51 -11.92 5.15
N SER A 46 2.83 -11.70 6.27
CA SER A 46 1.96 -12.69 6.90
C SER A 46 0.48 -12.45 6.65
N ASP A 47 0.03 -11.20 6.54
CA ASP A 47 -1.39 -10.88 6.31
C ASP A 47 -1.59 -9.47 5.71
N VAL A 48 -2.75 -9.29 5.10
CA VAL A 48 -3.26 -8.04 4.54
C VAL A 48 -4.68 -7.81 5.06
N ASP A 49 -4.90 -6.76 5.85
CA ASP A 49 -6.21 -6.41 6.40
C ASP A 49 -6.59 -4.95 6.09
N PRO A 50 -7.81 -4.66 5.59
CA PRO A 50 -8.83 -5.62 5.18
C PRO A 50 -8.53 -6.28 3.83
N LYS A 51 -9.04 -7.50 3.62
CA LYS A 51 -8.99 -8.24 2.34
C LYS A 51 -9.98 -7.71 1.28
N LYS A 52 -10.31 -6.42 1.36
CA LYS A 52 -11.34 -5.79 0.54
C LYS A 52 -11.08 -4.31 0.28
N SER A 53 -11.35 -3.86 -0.95
CA SER A 53 -11.28 -2.45 -1.36
C SER A 53 -12.42 -2.08 -2.32
N ILE A 54 -12.50 -0.80 -2.69
CA ILE A 54 -13.37 -0.25 -3.73
C ILE A 54 -12.57 0.05 -5.00
N PHE A 55 -13.22 0.11 -6.18
CA PHE A 55 -12.56 0.32 -7.47
C PHE A 55 -11.77 1.64 -7.58
N SER A 56 -12.22 2.70 -6.91
CA SER A 56 -11.46 3.96 -6.83
C SER A 56 -10.13 3.81 -6.07
N GLY A 57 -9.94 2.72 -5.33
CA GLY A 57 -8.80 2.51 -4.45
C GLY A 57 -8.79 3.48 -3.27
N GLY A 58 -7.63 3.62 -2.65
CA GLY A 58 -7.38 4.56 -1.55
C GLY A 58 -7.73 4.03 -0.16
N ASN A 59 -8.24 2.80 -0.04
CA ASN A 59 -8.46 2.16 1.25
C ASN A 59 -7.12 1.92 1.95
N THR A 60 -7.05 2.22 3.24
CA THR A 60 -5.89 1.92 4.08
C THR A 60 -5.84 0.42 4.37
N LEU A 61 -4.80 -0.24 3.89
CA LEU A 61 -4.48 -1.64 4.16
C LEU A 61 -3.35 -1.72 5.17
N THR A 62 -3.55 -2.53 6.20
CA THR A 62 -2.53 -2.92 7.16
C THR A 62 -1.88 -4.21 6.70
N ILE A 63 -0.57 -4.17 6.54
CA ILE A 63 0.23 -5.32 6.18
C ILE A 63 1.05 -5.71 7.41
N THR A 64 0.93 -6.96 7.83
CA THR A 64 1.74 -7.53 8.91
C THR A 64 2.77 -8.49 8.37
N GLY A 65 3.89 -8.65 9.07
CA GLY A 65 4.97 -9.49 8.59
C GLY A 65 6.21 -9.44 9.48
N ALA A 66 7.38 -9.61 8.87
CA ALA A 66 8.67 -9.51 9.52
C ALA A 66 9.69 -8.82 8.61
N ARG A 67 10.63 -8.09 9.24
CA ARG A 67 11.73 -7.37 8.56
C ARG A 67 11.25 -6.42 7.46
N LEU A 68 10.06 -5.84 7.60
CA LEU A 68 9.51 -4.91 6.62
C LEU A 68 10.30 -3.59 6.56
N ASN A 69 10.94 -3.21 7.66
CA ASN A 69 11.70 -1.98 7.81
C ASN A 69 13.05 -1.94 7.06
N ILE A 70 13.43 -3.04 6.43
CA ILE A 70 14.69 -3.17 5.70
C ILE A 70 14.54 -2.69 4.26
N ILE A 71 13.29 -2.57 3.79
CA ILE A 71 12.94 -2.15 2.44
C ILE A 71 12.74 -0.64 2.44
N MET A 72 13.51 0.10 1.65
CA MET A 72 13.38 1.57 1.65
C MET A 72 12.08 2.09 1.01
N ARG A 73 11.53 1.34 0.05
CA ARG A 73 10.37 1.77 -0.72
C ARG A 73 9.48 0.59 -1.13
N PRO A 74 8.83 -0.07 -0.16
CA PRO A 74 7.93 -1.18 -0.45
C PRO A 74 6.73 -0.69 -1.28
N GLN A 75 6.29 -1.52 -2.22
CA GLN A 75 5.07 -1.27 -2.97
C GLN A 75 4.16 -2.49 -2.91
N ILE A 76 2.86 -2.26 -2.76
CA ILE A 76 1.85 -3.28 -2.98
C ILE A 76 1.47 -3.28 -4.46
N VAL A 77 1.31 -4.46 -5.05
CA VAL A 77 0.87 -4.66 -6.44
C VAL A 77 -0.41 -5.48 -6.46
N PHE A 78 -1.36 -5.03 -7.27
CA PHE A 78 -2.62 -5.71 -7.55
C PHE A 78 -2.66 -6.07 -9.02
N THR A 79 -2.96 -7.32 -9.33
CA THR A 79 -2.96 -7.85 -10.71
C THR A 79 -4.35 -8.34 -11.09
N VAL A 80 -4.84 -7.84 -12.23
CA VAL A 80 -6.13 -8.22 -12.82
C VAL A 80 -5.97 -8.33 -14.33
N ASP A 81 -6.34 -9.46 -14.93
CA ASP A 81 -6.25 -9.70 -16.38
C ASP A 81 -4.87 -9.31 -16.98
N ASN A 82 -3.78 -9.65 -16.29
CA ASN A 82 -2.39 -9.29 -16.61
C ASN A 82 -2.07 -7.78 -16.58
N GLN A 83 -2.94 -6.97 -15.99
CA GLN A 83 -2.69 -5.56 -15.73
C GLN A 83 -2.36 -5.34 -14.26
N GLU A 84 -1.21 -4.72 -14.01
CA GLU A 84 -0.74 -4.40 -12.67
C GLU A 84 -1.07 -2.96 -12.28
N SER A 85 -1.47 -2.77 -11.03
CA SER A 85 -1.65 -1.46 -10.41
C SER A 85 -0.91 -1.43 -9.07
N THR A 86 -0.10 -0.39 -8.83
CA THR A 86 0.80 -0.34 -7.68
C THR A 86 0.59 0.89 -6.81
N LYS A 87 0.93 0.76 -5.52
CA LYS A 87 1.00 1.87 -4.56
C LYS A 87 2.19 1.69 -3.63
N ILE A 88 2.79 2.81 -3.26
CA ILE A 88 3.89 2.84 -2.28
C ILE A 88 3.28 2.70 -0.88
N CYS A 89 3.93 1.88 -0.05
CA CYS A 89 3.56 1.69 1.34
C CYS A 89 4.44 2.53 2.28
N GLU A 90 3.89 2.85 3.44
CA GLU A 90 4.58 3.50 4.55
C GLU A 90 4.93 2.46 5.61
N ILE A 91 6.21 2.33 5.94
CA ILE A 91 6.66 1.41 6.98
C ILE A 91 6.42 2.03 8.35
N ILE A 92 5.82 1.25 9.24
CA ILE A 92 5.66 1.62 10.66
C ILE A 92 6.82 1.05 11.48
N ASP A 93 7.06 -0.25 11.35
CA ASP A 93 8.14 -0.96 12.04
C ASP A 93 8.50 -2.26 11.31
N ALA A 94 9.34 -3.09 11.92
CA ALA A 94 9.77 -4.36 11.34
C ALA A 94 8.62 -5.34 11.07
N GLY A 95 7.50 -5.25 11.79
CA GLY A 95 6.37 -6.15 11.68
C GLY A 95 5.12 -5.55 11.03
N LYS A 96 5.12 -4.25 10.72
CA LYS A 96 3.95 -3.55 10.20
C LYS A 96 4.28 -2.48 9.17
N MET A 97 3.49 -2.44 8.10
CA MET A 97 3.42 -1.31 7.18
C MET A 97 1.98 -1.01 6.77
N ILE A 98 1.75 0.21 6.26
CA ILE A 98 0.45 0.68 5.79
C ILE A 98 0.53 0.97 4.30
N CYS A 99 -0.38 0.41 3.51
CA CYS A 99 -0.45 0.61 2.07
C CYS A 99 -1.83 1.18 1.69
N PRO A 100 -1.92 2.20 0.84
CA PRO A 100 -3.17 2.51 0.19
C PRO A 100 -3.44 1.48 -0.92
N SER A 101 -4.69 1.05 -1.06
CA SER A 101 -5.09 0.22 -2.21
C SER A 101 -5.00 1.03 -3.52
N PRO A 102 -4.54 0.43 -4.63
CA PRO A 102 -4.54 1.09 -5.94
C PRO A 102 -5.95 1.30 -6.48
N SER A 103 -6.11 2.29 -7.35
CA SER A 103 -7.32 2.40 -8.17
C SER A 103 -7.21 1.41 -9.32
N LEU A 104 -8.30 0.69 -9.58
CA LEU A 104 -8.38 -0.29 -10.65
C LEU A 104 -9.35 0.19 -11.73
N ASN A 105 -8.84 0.37 -12.95
CA ASN A 105 -9.66 0.74 -14.10
C ASN A 105 -10.27 -0.52 -14.72
N PHE A 106 -11.39 -0.99 -14.19
CA PHE A 106 -12.16 -2.12 -14.76
C PHE A 106 -12.88 -1.78 -16.09
N THR A 107 -12.47 -0.71 -16.78
CA THR A 107 -13.12 -0.23 -18.02
C THR A 107 -12.99 -1.18 -19.22
N GLN A 108 -12.21 -2.27 -19.10
CA GLN A 108 -12.07 -3.29 -20.15
C GLN A 108 -12.89 -4.56 -19.93
N THR A 109 -13.41 -4.82 -18.72
CA THR A 109 -14.36 -5.93 -18.49
C THR A 109 -15.79 -5.45 -18.68
N ARG A 110 -16.09 -4.88 -19.85
CA ARG A 110 -17.46 -4.75 -20.32
C ARG A 110 -18.05 -6.16 -20.48
N GLY A 111 -18.75 -6.60 -19.43
CA GLY A 111 -20.07 -7.19 -19.63
C GLY A 111 -20.32 -8.59 -19.09
N LYS A 112 -19.33 -9.37 -18.62
CA LYS A 112 -19.62 -10.73 -18.09
C LYS A 112 -18.73 -11.24 -16.95
N ARG A 113 -17.43 -10.90 -16.90
CA ARG A 113 -16.50 -11.51 -15.93
C ARG A 113 -16.37 -10.82 -14.57
N ALA A 114 -16.56 -9.50 -14.48
CA ALA A 114 -16.49 -8.81 -13.19
C ALA A 114 -17.64 -9.22 -12.24
N ASP A 115 -18.80 -9.57 -12.80
CA ASP A 115 -19.94 -10.11 -12.05
C ASP A 115 -19.79 -11.61 -11.73
N GLU A 116 -19.02 -12.38 -12.51
CA GLU A 116 -18.79 -13.83 -12.30
C GLU A 116 -17.55 -14.14 -11.41
N ALA A 117 -16.51 -13.30 -11.45
CA ALA A 117 -15.31 -13.40 -10.59
C ALA A 117 -15.39 -12.54 -9.33
N GLY A 118 -16.52 -11.85 -9.10
CA GLY A 118 -16.81 -11.12 -7.86
C GLY A 118 -15.82 -10.01 -7.51
N GLY A 119 -15.05 -9.49 -8.48
CA GLY A 119 -14.00 -8.50 -8.26
C GLY A 119 -12.77 -9.04 -7.52
N LEU A 120 -12.50 -10.36 -7.57
CA LEU A 120 -11.28 -10.94 -7.00
C LEU A 120 -10.04 -10.49 -7.76
N VAL A 121 -8.95 -10.27 -7.03
CA VAL A 121 -7.67 -9.75 -7.56
C VAL A 121 -6.51 -10.46 -6.88
N ASP A 122 -5.41 -10.63 -7.60
CA ASP A 122 -4.16 -11.15 -7.04
C ASP A 122 -3.37 -10.00 -6.41
N VAL A 123 -2.74 -10.29 -5.27
CA VAL A 123 -1.98 -9.32 -4.48
C VAL A 123 -0.56 -9.82 -4.27
N GLY A 124 0.39 -8.93 -4.51
CA GLY A 124 1.81 -9.16 -4.26
C GLY A 124 2.52 -7.91 -3.76
N PHE A 125 3.83 -8.03 -3.58
CA PHE A 125 4.68 -6.96 -3.08
C PHE A 125 5.98 -6.84 -3.87
N LEU A 126 6.36 -5.60 -4.17
CA LEU A 126 7.64 -5.24 -4.75
C LEU A 126 8.57 -4.79 -3.62
N MET A 127 9.51 -5.65 -3.24
CA MET A 127 10.46 -5.42 -2.14
C MET A 127 11.86 -5.87 -2.51
N ASP A 128 12.71 -4.93 -2.94
CA ASP A 128 14.15 -5.11 -3.19
C ASP A 128 14.55 -6.37 -4.01
N GLY A 129 13.69 -6.78 -4.96
CA GLY A 129 13.97 -7.91 -5.85
C GLY A 129 13.55 -9.29 -5.33
N VAL A 130 12.89 -9.37 -4.17
CA VAL A 130 12.32 -10.62 -3.63
C VAL A 130 11.10 -11.04 -4.47
N THR A 131 11.31 -11.99 -5.38
CA THR A 131 10.30 -12.38 -6.38
C THR A 131 9.18 -13.23 -5.83
N GLU A 132 9.42 -13.96 -4.74
CA GLU A 132 8.45 -14.82 -4.06
C GLU A 132 7.27 -14.03 -3.48
N LEU A 133 7.45 -12.73 -3.25
CA LEU A 133 6.38 -11.86 -2.76
C LEU A 133 5.46 -11.34 -3.87
N LEU A 134 5.81 -11.51 -5.15
CA LEU A 134 4.99 -11.03 -6.28
C LEU A 134 3.66 -11.78 -6.40
N THR A 135 3.64 -13.04 -6.02
CA THR A 135 2.47 -13.93 -6.09
C THR A 135 1.91 -14.27 -4.70
N TRP A 136 2.18 -13.41 -3.71
CA TRP A 136 1.89 -13.67 -2.30
C TRP A 136 0.47 -14.21 -2.06
N SER A 137 -0.56 -13.58 -2.64
CA SER A 137 -1.93 -14.05 -2.41
C SER A 137 -2.20 -15.44 -2.97
N ILE A 138 -1.60 -15.76 -4.13
CA ILE A 138 -1.75 -17.07 -4.78
C ILE A 138 -1.05 -18.13 -3.94
N ASP A 139 0.19 -17.86 -3.52
CA ASP A 139 1.02 -18.82 -2.78
C ASP A 139 0.51 -19.08 -1.35
N ASN A 140 -0.24 -18.13 -0.79
CA ASN A 140 -0.84 -18.25 0.55
C ASN A 140 -2.34 -18.59 0.51
N GLU A 141 -2.91 -18.89 -0.67
CA GLU A 141 -4.34 -19.18 -0.86
C GLU A 141 -5.27 -18.07 -0.32
N GLU A 142 -4.81 -16.82 -0.43
CA GLU A 142 -5.50 -15.63 0.04
C GLU A 142 -6.36 -15.01 -1.06
N THR A 143 -7.51 -14.48 -0.67
CA THR A 143 -8.46 -13.85 -1.59
C THR A 143 -8.65 -12.38 -1.23
N PHE A 144 -8.53 -11.50 -2.22
CA PHE A 144 -8.78 -10.08 -2.06
C PHE A 144 -9.89 -9.63 -2.99
N GLN A 145 -10.85 -8.86 -2.47
CA GLN A 145 -12.03 -8.45 -3.23
C GLN A 145 -12.08 -6.93 -3.47
N TYR A 146 -12.27 -6.53 -4.72
CA TYR A 146 -12.72 -5.18 -5.06
C TYR A 146 -14.23 -5.16 -5.27
N VAL A 147 -14.89 -4.12 -4.73
CA VAL A 147 -16.31 -3.87 -4.95
C VAL A 147 -16.54 -2.52 -5.63
N GLN A 148 -17.76 -2.34 -6.13
CA GLN A 148 -18.19 -1.07 -6.71
C GLN A 148 -18.05 0.07 -5.72
N ASP A 149 -17.68 1.23 -6.25
CA ASP A 149 -17.68 2.47 -5.49
C ASP A 149 -19.10 2.78 -4.99
N PRO A 150 -19.24 3.24 -3.74
CA PRO A 150 -20.56 3.55 -3.20
C PRO A 150 -21.19 4.72 -3.94
N GLU A 151 -22.46 4.55 -4.34
CA GLU A 151 -23.28 5.61 -4.91
C GLU A 151 -24.06 6.34 -3.78
N TYR A 152 -23.98 7.66 -3.79
CA TYR A 152 -24.66 8.54 -2.83
C TYR A 152 -25.72 9.37 -3.55
N ASP A 153 -26.90 9.48 -2.95
CA ASP A 153 -27.94 10.37 -3.45
C ASP A 153 -27.55 11.83 -3.17
N GLN A 154 -27.84 12.73 -4.11
CA GLN A 154 -27.78 14.17 -3.82
C GLN A 154 -28.86 14.50 -2.77
N PHE A 155 -28.49 15.31 -1.77
CA PHE A 155 -29.48 15.82 -0.83
C PHE A 155 -30.48 16.71 -1.56
N ASP A 156 -31.78 16.51 -1.33
CA ASP A 156 -32.82 17.45 -1.75
C ASP A 156 -32.47 18.85 -1.19
N GLY A 157 -32.10 19.78 -2.07
CA GLY A 157 -31.68 21.13 -1.70
C GLY A 157 -30.16 21.37 -1.58
N GLY A 158 -29.32 20.42 -1.99
CA GLY A 158 -27.90 20.66 -2.31
C GLY A 158 -26.91 20.53 -1.15
N VAL A 159 -27.24 20.94 0.08
CA VAL A 159 -26.47 20.66 1.31
C VAL A 159 -27.43 20.88 2.50
N SER A 160 -27.62 19.88 3.37
CA SER A 160 -28.32 20.13 4.64
C SER A 160 -27.46 21.04 5.51
N LYS A 161 -27.88 22.31 5.65
CA LYS A 161 -27.19 23.30 6.47
C LYS A 161 -27.15 22.83 7.93
N TYR A 162 -25.95 22.88 8.50
CA TYR A 162 -25.70 22.68 9.92
C TYR A 162 -26.53 23.68 10.75
N ASP A 163 -27.43 23.18 11.59
CA ASP A 163 -28.37 23.97 12.40
C ASP A 163 -27.87 24.28 13.83
N GLY A 164 -26.61 23.94 14.13
CA GLY A 164 -25.99 24.18 15.44
C GLY A 164 -26.21 23.09 16.48
N SER A 165 -26.95 22.02 16.19
CA SER A 165 -27.10 20.86 17.09
C SER A 165 -25.90 19.89 17.01
N PRO A 166 -25.64 19.04 18.04
CA PRO A 166 -24.52 18.10 18.00
C PRO A 166 -24.66 17.16 16.79
N SER A 167 -23.71 17.32 15.87
CA SER A 167 -23.77 16.98 14.45
C SER A 167 -23.88 15.47 14.19
N LEU A 168 -25.11 15.00 13.93
CA LEU A 168 -25.37 13.72 13.29
C LEU A 168 -25.47 13.96 11.78
N LEU A 169 -24.47 13.53 11.01
CA LEU A 169 -24.56 13.53 9.55
C LEU A 169 -25.21 12.21 9.12
N ILE A 170 -26.35 12.28 8.43
CA ILE A 170 -27.03 11.10 7.88
C ILE A 170 -26.79 11.08 6.38
N LEU A 171 -25.93 10.17 5.92
CA LEU A 171 -25.78 9.85 4.50
C LEU A 171 -26.76 8.74 4.15
N LYS A 172 -27.67 9.00 3.22
CA LYS A 172 -28.45 7.95 2.55
C LYS A 172 -27.59 7.42 1.40
N SER A 173 -27.37 6.11 1.35
CA SER A 173 -26.67 5.47 0.25
C SER A 173 -27.46 4.25 -0.19
N LYS A 174 -27.42 3.95 -1.48
CA LYS A 174 -28.14 2.81 -2.06
C LYS A 174 -27.45 1.46 -1.80
N LEU A 175 -26.14 1.49 -1.50
CA LEU A 175 -25.27 0.31 -1.41
C LEU A 175 -24.61 0.07 -0.04
N ILE A 176 -24.67 1.03 0.90
CA ILE A 176 -24.13 0.87 2.26
C ILE A 176 -25.29 0.87 3.27
N PRO A 177 -25.41 -0.13 4.17
CA PRO A 177 -26.34 -0.06 5.29
C PRO A 177 -26.03 1.18 6.16
N PHE A 178 -27.08 1.84 6.67
CA PHE A 178 -26.99 3.09 7.43
C PHE A 178 -25.81 3.12 8.42
N LYS A 179 -24.74 3.86 8.07
CA LYS A 179 -23.59 4.08 8.96
C LYS A 179 -23.71 5.45 9.59
N LYS A 180 -24.02 5.52 10.89
CA LYS A 180 -23.97 6.77 11.66
C LYS A 180 -22.51 7.18 11.80
N MET A 181 -22.09 8.26 11.13
CA MET A 181 -20.77 8.85 11.32
C MET A 181 -20.84 9.93 12.39
N LYS A 182 -19.93 9.86 13.38
CA LYS A 182 -19.77 10.88 14.43
C LYS A 182 -18.69 11.85 13.95
N VAL A 183 -19.06 13.11 13.73
CA VAL A 183 -18.08 14.14 13.36
C VAL A 183 -17.32 14.54 14.63
N ASN A 184 -16.02 14.25 14.70
CA ASN A 184 -15.14 14.85 15.70
C ASN A 184 -14.86 16.29 15.26
N LYS A 185 -15.21 17.27 16.10
CA LYS A 185 -14.82 18.65 15.89
C LYS A 185 -13.38 18.82 16.38
N ASP A 186 -12.46 19.11 15.47
CA ASP A 186 -11.23 19.78 15.87
C ASP A 186 -11.57 21.24 16.25
N PRO A 187 -11.02 21.77 17.35
CA PRO A 187 -11.27 23.14 17.75
C PRO A 187 -10.67 24.08 16.71
N VAL A 188 -11.52 24.76 15.95
CA VAL A 188 -11.11 25.88 15.11
C VAL A 188 -10.69 27.02 16.04
N THR A 189 -9.38 27.27 16.11
CA THR A 189 -8.83 28.45 16.78
C THR A 189 -9.18 29.68 15.94
N THR A 190 -10.22 30.41 16.35
CA THR A 190 -10.54 31.71 15.78
C THR A 190 -9.50 32.71 16.30
N HIS A 191 -8.56 33.12 15.45
CA HIS A 191 -7.75 34.32 15.73
C HIS A 191 -8.65 35.54 15.56
N GLN A 192 -8.86 36.27 16.66
CA GLN A 192 -9.37 37.65 16.66
C GLN A 192 -8.25 38.62 16.28
#